data_AF-A0A5B0G596-F1
#
_entry.id   AF-A0A5B0G596-F1
#
_cell.length_a   1.000
_cell.length_b   1.000
_cell.length_c   1.000
_cell.angle_alpha   90.00
_cell.angle_beta   90.00
_cell.angle_gamma   90.00
#
_symmetry.space_group_name_H-M   'P 1'
#
loop_
_entity.id
_entity.type
_entity.pdbx_description
1 polymer ?
#
loop_
_entity_poly.entity_id
_entity_poly.type
_entity_poly.pdbx_seq_one_letter_code
_entity_poly.pdbx_strand_id
1 'polypeptide(L)'
;MSRITVAAIESATGATAEVCAEVKKLAGGVPNLFAALGALFPQELKAVLNTQGVLGAGTLSTQELETIRLFVCEITGCDCRVAARTVIDKMTGLSAESLRQIRAAGPTEEGRRDALVRFVR
;
A
#
# COMPACT_ATOMS: atom_id res chain seq x y z
N MET A 1 6.61 11.93 14.51
CA MET A 1 7.05 12.92 13.48
C MET A 1 8.24 12.34 12.73
N SER A 2 8.30 12.53 11.41
CA SER A 2 9.43 12.06 10.60
C SER A 2 10.74 12.70 11.06
N ARG A 3 11.81 11.91 11.18
CA ARG A 3 13.20 12.41 11.37
C ARG A 3 13.94 12.60 10.04
N ILE A 4 13.29 12.28 8.94
CA ILE A 4 13.82 12.40 7.59
C ILE A 4 13.32 13.73 7.02
N THR A 5 14.27 14.58 6.62
CA THR A 5 13.99 15.81 5.88
C THR A 5 13.74 15.48 4.42
N VAL A 6 12.54 15.79 3.93
CA VAL A 6 12.14 15.53 2.55
C VAL A 6 12.06 16.88 1.84
N ALA A 7 12.79 17.03 0.74
CA ALA A 7 12.71 18.23 -0.09
C ALA A 7 11.33 18.36 -0.75
N ALA A 8 10.94 19.58 -1.12
CA ALA A 8 9.67 19.81 -1.80
C ALA A 8 9.63 19.04 -3.13
N ILE A 9 8.62 18.19 -3.29
CA ILE A 9 8.44 17.35 -4.49
C ILE A 9 8.18 18.22 -5.73
N GLU A 10 7.57 19.39 -5.54
CA GLU A 10 7.23 20.35 -6.58
C GLU A 10 8.45 20.89 -7.32
N SER A 11 9.61 20.95 -6.66
CA SER A 11 10.89 21.36 -7.26
C SER A 11 11.79 20.17 -7.60
N ALA A 12 11.31 18.93 -7.46
CA ALA A 12 12.08 17.74 -7.79
C ALA A 12 12.38 17.70 -9.29
N THR A 13 13.55 17.16 -9.65
CA THR A 13 13.99 16.97 -11.03
C THR A 13 14.51 15.55 -11.24
N GLY A 14 14.70 15.15 -12.50
CA GLY A 14 15.22 13.83 -12.87
C GLY A 14 14.36 12.68 -12.35
N ALA A 15 15.01 11.60 -11.90
CA ALA A 15 14.36 10.35 -11.50
C ALA A 15 13.33 10.53 -10.37
N THR A 16 13.55 11.47 -9.43
CA THR A 16 12.59 11.77 -8.35
C THR A 16 11.30 12.38 -8.90
N ALA A 17 11.39 13.30 -9.86
CA ALA A 17 10.22 13.90 -10.47
C ALA A 17 9.39 12.86 -11.25
N GLU A 18 10.08 12.01 -12.01
CA GLU A 18 9.45 10.94 -12.80
C GLU A 18 8.67 9.97 -11.91
N VAL A 19 9.31 9.44 -10.86
CA VAL A 19 8.67 8.45 -9.98
C VAL A 19 7.54 9.08 -9.15
N CYS A 20 7.68 10.32 -8.71
CA CYS A 20 6.61 11.02 -7.98
C CYS A 20 5.41 11.33 -8.90
N ALA A 21 5.64 11.61 -10.19
CA ALA A 21 4.56 11.78 -11.16
C ALA A 21 3.81 10.46 -11.40
N GLU A 22 4.52 9.33 -11.45
CA GLU A 22 3.91 8.01 -11.54
C GLU A 22 3.06 7.69 -10.30
N VAL A 23 3.58 7.95 -9.10
CA VAL A 23 2.81 7.82 -7.86
C VAL A 23 1.54 8.66 -7.89
N LYS A 24 1.64 9.93 -8.31
CA LYS A 24 0.49 10.83 -8.40
C LYS A 24 -0.58 10.31 -9.36
N LYS A 25 -0.18 9.69 -10.47
CA LYS A 25 -1.10 9.06 -11.43
C LYS A 25 -1.83 7.86 -10.83
N LEU A 26 -1.14 7.04 -10.02
CA LEU A 26 -1.69 5.83 -9.42
C LEU A 26 -2.56 6.12 -8.19
N ALA A 27 -2.17 7.09 -7.37
CA ALA A 27 -2.78 7.35 -6.06
C ALA A 27 -3.58 8.67 -5.98
N GLY A 28 -3.63 9.47 -7.04
CA GLY A 28 -4.28 10.79 -7.06
C GLY A 28 -3.52 11.90 -6.30
N GLY A 29 -2.39 11.55 -5.67
CA GLY A 29 -1.53 12.43 -4.89
C GLY A 29 -0.21 11.73 -4.57
N VAL A 30 0.70 12.42 -3.87
CA VAL A 30 1.98 11.82 -3.44
C VAL A 30 1.99 11.70 -1.91
N PRO A 31 1.64 10.52 -1.35
CA PRO A 31 1.74 10.25 0.08
C PRO A 31 3.13 10.55 0.64
N ASN A 32 3.20 11.00 1.89
CA ASN A 32 4.45 11.37 2.56
C ASN A 32 5.54 10.27 2.52
N LEU A 33 5.14 8.99 2.58
CA LEU A 33 6.09 7.86 2.45
C LEU A 33 6.73 7.82 1.06
N PHE A 34 5.93 7.97 0.01
CA PHE A 34 6.45 7.99 -1.36
C PHE A 34 7.21 9.26 -1.68
N ALA A 35 6.85 10.39 -1.07
CA ALA A 35 7.66 11.61 -1.10
C ALA A 35 9.07 11.37 -0.55
N ALA A 36 9.16 10.75 0.64
CA ALA A 36 10.43 10.45 1.28
C ALA A 36 11.26 9.45 0.47
N LEU A 37 10.64 8.35 0.01
CA LEU A 37 11.31 7.34 -0.81
C LEU A 37 11.72 7.88 -2.17
N GLY A 38 10.90 8.69 -2.83
CA GLY A 38 11.25 9.30 -4.12
C GLY A 38 12.43 10.26 -4.00
N ALA A 39 12.50 11.02 -2.90
CA ALA A 39 13.59 11.97 -2.65
C ALA A 39 14.91 11.27 -2.31
N LEU A 40 14.88 10.18 -1.53
CA LEU A 40 16.09 9.49 -1.08
C LEU A 40 16.51 8.35 -2.01
N PHE A 41 15.55 7.60 -2.54
CA PHE A 41 15.74 6.33 -3.22
C PHE A 41 14.79 6.17 -4.44
N PRO A 42 14.88 7.06 -5.45
CA PRO A 42 13.90 7.10 -6.55
C PRO A 42 13.82 5.80 -7.35
N GLN A 43 14.95 5.11 -7.56
CA GLN A 43 14.98 3.85 -8.30
C GLN A 43 14.35 2.70 -7.49
N GLU A 44 14.54 2.68 -6.17
CA GLU A 44 13.92 1.70 -5.30
C GLU A 44 12.40 1.88 -5.28
N LEU A 45 11.93 3.13 -5.20
CA LEU A 45 10.51 3.43 -5.29
C LEU A 45 9.92 2.95 -6.62
N LYS A 46 10.61 3.20 -7.74
CA LYS A 46 10.19 2.72 -9.06
C LYS A 46 10.11 1.19 -9.11
N ALA A 47 11.08 0.48 -8.54
CA ALA A 47 11.06 -0.97 -8.46
C ALA A 47 9.87 -1.49 -7.63
N VAL A 48 9.55 -0.82 -6.52
CA VAL A 48 8.38 -1.15 -5.69
C VAL A 48 7.08 -0.97 -6.46
N LEU A 49 6.90 0.15 -7.17
CA LEU A 49 5.71 0.41 -7.98
C LEU A 49 5.54 -0.62 -9.11
N ASN A 50 6.63 -0.95 -9.81
CA ASN A 50 6.62 -1.98 -10.84
C ASN A 50 6.23 -3.34 -10.25
N THR A 51 6.77 -3.70 -9.09
CA THR A 51 6.41 -4.95 -8.40
C THR A 51 4.92 -4.97 -8.03
N GLN A 52 4.37 -3.84 -7.58
CA GLN A 52 2.93 -3.72 -7.31
C GLN A 52 2.10 -3.90 -8.57
N GLY A 53 2.53 -3.35 -9.70
CA GLY A 53 1.89 -3.55 -11.00
C GLY A 53 1.91 -5.01 -11.45
N VAL A 54 3.05 -5.69 -11.32
CA VAL A 54 3.17 -7.13 -11.64
C VAL A 54 2.25 -7.97 -10.76
N LEU A 55 2.21 -7.71 -9.45
CA LEU A 55 1.29 -8.40 -8.54
C LEU A 55 -0.18 -8.15 -8.89
N GLY A 56 -0.52 -6.93 -9.30
CA GLY A 56 -1.88 -6.56 -9.73
C GLY A 56 -2.32 -7.23 -11.04
N ALA A 57 -1.38 -7.68 -11.87
CA ALA A 57 -1.64 -8.46 -13.08
C ALA A 57 -1.71 -9.99 -12.82
N GLY A 58 -1.57 -10.42 -11.56
CA GLY A 58 -1.65 -11.82 -11.16
C GLY A 58 -3.08 -12.36 -11.12
N THR A 59 -3.22 -13.58 -10.57
CA THR A 59 -4.51 -14.28 -10.47
C THR A 59 -5.33 -13.92 -9.24
N LEU A 60 -4.74 -13.19 -8.29
CA LEU A 60 -5.43 -12.74 -7.09
C LEU A 60 -6.28 -11.51 -7.43
N SER A 61 -7.51 -11.48 -6.92
CA SER A 61 -8.34 -10.29 -7.08
C SER A 61 -7.73 -9.10 -6.31
N THR A 62 -8.13 -7.88 -6.67
CA THR A 62 -7.71 -6.68 -5.92
C THR A 62 -8.04 -6.81 -4.44
N GLN A 63 -9.21 -7.35 -4.09
CA GLN A 63 -9.62 -7.54 -2.69
C GLN A 63 -8.74 -8.56 -1.95
N GLU A 64 -8.29 -9.61 -2.63
CA GLU A 64 -7.38 -10.62 -2.08
C GLU A 64 -5.98 -10.04 -1.83
N LEU A 65 -5.45 -9.28 -2.79
CA LEU A 65 -4.17 -8.58 -2.64
C LEU A 65 -4.21 -7.57 -1.49
N GLU A 66 -5.28 -6.80 -1.39
CA GLU A 66 -5.47 -5.85 -0.29
C GLU A 66 -5.65 -6.53 1.06
N THR A 67 -6.33 -7.68 1.11
CA THR A 67 -6.44 -8.50 2.32
C THR A 67 -5.05 -8.90 2.84
N ILE A 68 -4.18 -9.41 1.97
CA ILE A 68 -2.79 -9.76 2.32
C ILE A 68 -2.03 -8.51 2.77
N ARG A 69 -2.10 -7.41 2.00
CA ARG A 69 -1.37 -6.17 2.29
C ARG A 69 -1.77 -5.57 3.63
N LEU A 70 -3.07 -5.50 3.93
CA LEU A 70 -3.59 -5.00 5.19
C LEU A 70 -3.11 -5.85 6.36
N PHE A 71 -3.24 -7.17 6.25
CA PHE A 71 -2.85 -8.07 7.32
C PHE A 71 -1.34 -8.04 7.60
N VAL A 72 -0.50 -7.98 6.55
CA VAL A 72 0.95 -7.77 6.71
C VAL A 72 1.25 -6.45 7.42
N CYS A 73 0.52 -5.37 7.11
CA CYS A 73 0.71 -4.09 7.79
C CYS A 73 0.35 -4.16 9.28
N GLU A 74 -0.70 -4.92 9.63
CA GLU A 74 -1.11 -5.13 11.02
C GLU A 74 -0.07 -5.92 11.79
N ILE A 75 0.38 -7.08 11.28
CA ILE A 75 1.36 -7.93 11.98
C ILE A 75 2.75 -7.30 12.06
N THR A 76 3.09 -6.40 11.12
CA THR A 76 4.36 -5.64 11.15
C THR A 76 4.27 -4.38 12.02
N GLY A 77 3.09 -4.01 12.54
CA GLY A 77 2.90 -2.86 13.42
C GLY A 77 3.18 -1.51 12.76
N CYS A 78 3.01 -1.41 11.44
CA CYS A 78 3.32 -0.19 10.70
C CYS A 78 2.09 0.71 10.57
N ASP A 79 1.81 1.51 11.60
CA ASP A 79 0.60 2.36 11.70
C ASP A 79 0.37 3.25 10.47
N CYS A 80 1.43 3.81 9.89
CA CYS A 80 1.31 4.66 8.71
C CYS A 80 0.87 3.87 7.47
N ARG A 81 1.28 2.60 7.35
CA ARG A 81 0.84 1.71 6.26
C ARG A 81 -0.58 1.20 6.50
N VAL A 82 -0.96 0.90 7.75
CA VAL A 82 -2.35 0.56 8.10
C VAL A 82 -3.30 1.71 7.75
N ALA A 83 -2.93 2.96 8.09
CA ALA A 83 -3.73 4.13 7.77
C ALA A 83 -3.88 4.34 6.25
N ALA A 84 -2.76 4.26 5.51
CA ALA A 84 -2.78 4.39 4.05
C ALA A 84 -3.60 3.28 3.39
N ARG A 85 -3.46 2.03 3.86
CA ARG A 85 -4.16 0.87 3.34
C ARG A 85 -5.66 0.93 3.62
N THR A 86 -6.06 1.38 4.81
CA THR A 86 -7.48 1.58 5.15
C THR A 86 -8.21 2.53 4.19
N VAL A 87 -7.51 3.55 3.66
CA VAL A 87 -8.09 4.45 2.65
C VAL A 87 -8.24 3.74 1.30
N ILE A 88 -7.23 2.98 0.90
CA ILE A 88 -7.23 2.21 -0.36
C ILE A 88 -8.31 1.12 -0.32
N ASP A 89 -8.43 0.39 0.79
CA ASP A 89 -9.35 -0.73 0.91
C ASP A 89 -10.83 -0.30 0.88
N LYS A 90 -11.13 0.91 1.36
CA LYS A 90 -12.45 1.52 1.18
C LYS A 90 -12.80 1.73 -0.29
N MET A 91 -11.79 1.90 -1.15
CA MET A 91 -11.96 2.05 -2.60
C MET A 91 -12.01 0.70 -3.33
N THR A 92 -11.59 -0.41 -2.70
CA THR A 92 -11.59 -1.75 -3.32
C THR A 92 -12.87 -2.55 -3.06
N GLY A 93 -13.86 -1.94 -2.39
CA GLY A 93 -15.17 -2.56 -2.12
C GLY A 93 -15.18 -3.54 -0.94
N LEU A 94 -14.12 -3.58 -0.13
CA LEU A 94 -14.12 -4.34 1.12
C LEU A 94 -15.02 -3.63 2.16
N SER A 95 -15.90 -4.38 2.82
CA SER A 95 -16.77 -3.83 3.86
C SER A 95 -15.96 -3.40 5.08
N ALA A 96 -16.43 -2.38 5.80
CA ALA A 96 -15.77 -1.93 7.03
C ALA A 96 -15.65 -3.05 8.09
N GLU A 97 -16.62 -3.99 8.10
CA GLU A 97 -16.56 -5.16 8.95
C GLU A 97 -15.46 -6.13 8.49
N SER A 98 -15.36 -6.42 7.20
CA SER A 98 -14.28 -7.25 6.65
C SER A 98 -12.90 -6.70 7.01
N LEU A 99 -12.70 -5.38 6.93
CA LEU A 99 -11.42 -4.76 7.30
C LEU A 99 -11.09 -4.94 8.79
N ARG A 100 -12.09 -4.84 9.67
CA ARG A 100 -11.90 -5.12 11.10
C ARG A 100 -11.52 -6.59 11.32
N GLN A 101 -12.23 -7.50 10.67
CA GLN A 101 -11.99 -8.94 10.81
C GLN A 101 -10.61 -9.35 10.27
N ILE A 102 -10.20 -8.83 9.11
CA ILE A 102 -8.86 -9.07 8.57
C ILE A 102 -7.78 -8.66 9.58
N ARG A 103 -7.89 -7.46 10.16
CA ARG A 103 -6.92 -6.96 11.16
C ARG A 103 -6.93 -7.79 12.45
N ALA A 104 -8.10 -8.23 12.89
CA ALA A 104 -8.25 -9.08 14.07
C ALA A 104 -7.89 -10.56 13.83
N ALA A 105 -7.54 -10.94 12.58
CA ALA A 105 -7.46 -12.33 12.14
C ALA A 105 -8.74 -13.14 12.45
N GLY A 106 -9.90 -12.48 12.37
CA GLY A 106 -11.22 -13.05 12.55
C GLY A 106 -11.90 -13.42 11.22
N PRO A 107 -13.07 -14.09 11.27
CA PRO A 107 -13.78 -14.57 10.08
C PRO A 107 -14.35 -13.42 9.24
N THR A 108 -14.14 -13.46 7.92
CA THR A 108 -14.58 -12.41 6.98
C THR A 108 -15.82 -12.77 6.16
N GLU A 109 -16.46 -13.90 6.49
CA GLU A 109 -17.58 -14.52 5.75
C GLU A 109 -17.22 -14.94 4.31
N GLU A 110 -15.93 -14.97 3.99
CA GLU A 110 -15.40 -15.39 2.68
C GLU A 110 -14.21 -16.33 2.89
N GLY A 111 -14.44 -17.62 2.63
CA GLY A 111 -13.47 -18.68 2.95
C GLY A 111 -12.11 -18.49 2.28
N ARG A 112 -12.07 -17.87 1.10
CA ARG A 112 -10.80 -17.58 0.40
C ARG A 112 -10.00 -16.47 1.08
N ARG A 113 -10.66 -15.42 1.59
CA ARG A 113 -10.00 -14.35 2.36
C ARG A 113 -9.48 -14.88 3.69
N ASP A 114 -10.28 -15.70 4.39
CA ASP A 114 -9.86 -16.31 5.65
C ASP A 114 -8.63 -17.23 5.47
N ALA A 115 -8.59 -18.00 4.37
CA ALA A 115 -7.44 -18.82 4.02
C ALA A 115 -6.18 -17.97 3.74
N LEU A 116 -6.31 -16.84 3.07
CA LEU A 116 -5.20 -15.91 2.82
C LEU A 116 -4.65 -15.30 4.12
N VAL A 117 -5.53 -14.85 5.01
CA VAL A 117 -5.11 -14.32 6.33
C VAL A 117 -4.35 -15.40 7.12
N ARG A 118 -4.85 -16.63 7.13
CA ARG A 118 -4.18 -17.75 7.79
C ARG A 118 -2.83 -18.12 7.15
N PHE A 119 -2.72 -18.02 5.83
CA PHE A 119 -1.48 -18.33 5.10
C PHE A 119 -0.37 -17.32 5.40
N VAL A 120 -0.72 -16.05 5.60
CA VAL A 120 0.23 -14.95 5.82
C VAL A 120 0.71 -14.86 7.28
N ARG A 121 -0.08 -15.38 8.24
CA ARG A 121 0.25 -15.43 9.66
C ARG A 121 1.44 -16.34 9.94
#